data_AF-A0AAJ1HTV2-F1
#
_entry.id   AF-A0AAJ1HTV2-F1
#
_cell.length_a   1.000
_cell.length_b   1.000
_cell.length_c   1.000
_cell.angle_alpha   90.00
_cell.angle_beta   90.00
_cell.angle_gamma   90.00
#
_symmetry.space_group_name_H-M   'P 1'
#
loop_
_entity.id
_entity.type
_entity.pdbx_description
1 polymer ?
#
loop_
_entity_poly.entity_id
_entity_poly.type
_entity_poly.pdbx_seq_one_letter_code
_entity_poly.pdbx_strand_id
1 'polypeptide(L)'
;MNFNDESNSISVSLQNLENYCKKMERSPEQLQIEYDLTLQNYIVSSRLTGSYKKFDVQRKFLILSQAAPITNLLNTIQVIYENDPLKKIVIEAEVDDIGLVINSLKVKCYFEHSKTLDLNHALERVINSSVTAEQCNLMSVPVSSLTLNNVVDSTYRYSLTYDYHNTNHKAYREFCMNEFVEELQEITQNLNREDLIFNTNLEFSLLNREKLHFLKGVVSPKQVLDFDGESFDAHHALMILKSLNAMMSWLPKADLNEMQLKEIYSKDNKHYYQSSFLFIGTHHNRVHYEFNLTQETCNGVVNVLNNVVEHFSLLDLSNSAWNSEISVKLAINPSGVWDVKFKDYYINSLYNNDNKQISNYLAAVGEAIAPNGMIVAFNWTVDHGKTKYLKCQISFESIRESFLPMDIDKIFDAASNETFVNRRFQYMNGAYYLVHEDYSVEMRK
;
A
#
# COMPACT_ATOMS: atom_id res chain seq x y z
N MET A 1 -20.33 6.31 -24.79
CA MET A 1 -19.10 6.52 -25.59
C MET A 1 -18.76 5.20 -26.27
N ASN A 2 -18.44 5.20 -27.58
CA ASN A 2 -18.17 3.98 -28.35
C ASN A 2 -16.70 3.55 -28.21
N PHE A 3 -16.46 2.32 -27.76
CA PHE A 3 -15.16 1.66 -27.61
C PHE A 3 -14.68 1.00 -28.92
N ASN A 4 -14.53 1.77 -30.01
CA ASN A 4 -14.13 1.20 -31.31
C ASN A 4 -12.70 1.52 -31.77
N ASP A 5 -11.84 2.09 -30.93
CA ASP A 5 -10.41 2.18 -31.25
C ASP A 5 -9.67 0.96 -30.67
N GLU A 6 -9.42 -0.03 -31.54
CA GLU A 6 -8.72 -1.29 -31.26
C GLU A 6 -7.29 -1.10 -30.71
N SER A 7 -6.71 0.10 -30.81
CA SER A 7 -5.35 0.42 -30.39
C SER A 7 -5.14 0.57 -28.87
N ASN A 8 -6.22 0.78 -28.09
CA ASN A 8 -6.16 0.98 -26.63
C ASN A 8 -7.13 0.05 -25.90
N SER A 9 -6.91 -1.26 -26.03
CA SER A 9 -7.75 -2.27 -25.39
C SER A 9 -6.98 -3.03 -24.31
N ILE A 10 -7.69 -3.36 -23.22
CA ILE A 10 -7.25 -4.30 -22.18
C ILE A 10 -6.71 -5.60 -22.82
N SER A 11 -7.29 -6.02 -23.94
CA SER A 11 -6.85 -7.16 -24.74
C SER A 11 -5.39 -7.06 -25.18
N VAL A 12 -4.93 -5.89 -25.64
CA VAL A 12 -3.53 -5.69 -26.08
C VAL A 12 -2.59 -5.82 -24.89
N SER A 13 -2.90 -5.20 -23.75
CA SER A 13 -2.08 -5.31 -22.55
C SER A 13 -2.02 -6.74 -22.01
N LEU A 14 -3.14 -7.46 -22.04
CA LEU A 14 -3.19 -8.89 -21.67
C LEU A 14 -2.41 -9.76 -22.66
N GLN A 15 -2.41 -9.43 -23.94
CA GLN A 15 -1.59 -10.11 -24.96
C GLN A 15 -0.09 -9.86 -24.74
N ASN A 16 0.30 -8.64 -24.35
CA ASN A 16 1.69 -8.31 -24.01
C ASN A 16 2.16 -9.08 -22.77
N LEU A 17 1.32 -9.14 -21.73
CA LEU A 17 1.56 -9.97 -20.57
C LEU A 17 1.69 -11.45 -20.97
N GLU A 18 0.81 -11.98 -21.82
CA GLU A 18 0.87 -13.37 -22.28
C GLU A 18 2.17 -13.66 -23.03
N ASN A 19 2.60 -12.75 -23.91
CA ASN A 19 3.87 -12.88 -24.64
C ASN A 19 5.08 -12.84 -23.69
N TYR A 20 5.04 -11.97 -22.68
CA TYR A 20 6.08 -11.88 -21.65
C TYR A 20 6.16 -13.18 -20.83
N CYS A 21 5.03 -13.69 -20.34
CA CYS A 21 4.93 -14.95 -19.61
C CYS A 21 5.50 -16.13 -20.42
N LYS A 22 5.17 -16.22 -21.72
CA LYS A 22 5.73 -17.22 -22.63
C LYS A 22 7.24 -17.11 -22.78
N LYS A 23 7.75 -15.88 -22.96
CA LYS A 23 9.19 -15.62 -23.13
C LYS A 23 9.98 -15.96 -21.88
N MET A 24 9.45 -15.62 -20.70
CA MET A 24 10.10 -15.82 -19.41
C MET A 24 9.87 -17.21 -18.82
N GLU A 25 9.03 -18.03 -19.46
CA GLU A 25 8.55 -19.33 -18.97
C GLU A 25 7.93 -19.24 -17.56
N ARG A 26 7.10 -18.21 -17.32
CA ARG A 26 6.44 -17.95 -16.04
C ARG A 26 4.94 -17.93 -16.17
N SER A 27 4.24 -18.35 -15.12
CA SER A 27 2.78 -18.28 -15.03
C SER A 27 2.36 -17.09 -14.17
N PRO A 28 1.27 -16.39 -14.52
CA PRO A 28 0.69 -15.39 -13.63
C PRO A 28 -0.01 -16.06 -12.45
N GLU A 29 0.23 -15.52 -11.26
CA GLU A 29 -0.44 -15.89 -10.01
C GLU A 29 -1.55 -14.89 -9.66
N GLN A 30 -1.33 -13.62 -9.98
CA GLN A 30 -2.28 -12.53 -9.74
C GLN A 30 -2.31 -11.60 -10.94
N LEU A 31 -3.51 -11.16 -11.32
CA LEU A 31 -3.75 -10.13 -12.32
C LEU A 31 -4.33 -8.89 -11.62
N GLN A 32 -3.80 -7.73 -11.96
CA GLN A 32 -4.33 -6.43 -11.57
C GLN A 32 -4.54 -5.57 -12.81
N ILE A 33 -5.71 -4.95 -12.92
CA ILE A 33 -6.04 -4.03 -14.00
C ILE A 33 -6.49 -2.73 -13.37
N GLU A 34 -5.75 -1.68 -13.65
CA GLU A 34 -6.04 -0.32 -13.22
C GLU A 34 -6.51 0.47 -14.44
N TYR A 35 -7.73 1.02 -14.36
CA TYR A 35 -8.29 1.93 -15.35
C TYR A 35 -8.40 3.32 -14.76
N ASP A 36 -7.63 4.27 -15.29
CA ASP A 36 -7.79 5.68 -14.96
C ASP A 36 -8.83 6.28 -15.91
N LEU A 37 -9.97 6.70 -15.36
CA LEU A 37 -11.06 7.30 -16.13
C LEU A 37 -10.72 8.72 -16.58
N THR A 38 -9.81 9.40 -15.87
CA THR A 38 -9.40 10.77 -16.18
C THR A 38 -8.45 10.79 -17.36
N LEU A 39 -7.46 9.90 -17.34
CA LEU A 39 -6.48 9.75 -18.41
C LEU A 39 -6.96 8.85 -19.55
N GLN A 40 -8.04 8.10 -19.32
CA GLN A 40 -8.56 7.07 -20.22
C GLN A 40 -7.48 6.06 -20.65
N ASN A 41 -6.60 5.71 -19.71
CA ASN A 41 -5.51 4.77 -19.91
C ASN A 41 -5.70 3.53 -19.02
N TYR A 42 -5.04 2.44 -19.39
CA TYR A 42 -5.07 1.19 -18.63
C TYR A 42 -3.66 0.75 -18.30
N ILE A 43 -3.49 0.32 -17.05
CA ILE A 43 -2.30 -0.39 -16.60
C ILE A 43 -2.71 -1.82 -16.31
N VAL A 44 -2.08 -2.77 -16.97
CA VAL A 44 -2.20 -4.19 -16.63
C VAL A 44 -0.92 -4.61 -15.94
N SER A 45 -1.08 -5.07 -14.70
CA SER A 45 -0.02 -5.58 -13.86
C SER A 45 -0.28 -7.03 -13.52
N SER A 46 0.76 -7.84 -13.39
CA SER A 46 0.61 -9.22 -12.96
C SER A 46 1.79 -9.66 -12.11
N ARG A 47 1.48 -10.34 -11.00
CA ARG A 47 2.48 -11.10 -10.24
C ARG A 47 2.65 -12.46 -10.89
N LEU A 48 3.89 -12.82 -11.16
CA LEU A 48 4.30 -14.07 -11.79
C LEU A 48 4.99 -14.99 -10.80
N THR A 49 4.86 -16.30 -11.03
CA THR A 49 5.51 -17.35 -10.23
C THR A 49 7.02 -17.12 -10.15
N GLY A 50 7.58 -17.11 -8.95
CA GLY A 50 9.03 -17.00 -8.74
C GLY A 50 9.83 -18.26 -9.07
N SER A 51 9.19 -19.44 -8.99
CA SER A 51 9.79 -20.70 -9.45
C SER A 51 9.74 -20.81 -10.97
N TYR A 52 10.79 -21.33 -11.60
CA TYR A 52 10.77 -21.86 -12.97
C TYR A 52 9.89 -23.12 -13.10
N LYS A 53 8.68 -23.11 -12.52
CA LYS A 53 7.66 -24.10 -12.85
C LYS A 53 7.34 -23.84 -14.30
N LYS A 54 7.86 -24.72 -15.16
CA LYS A 54 7.71 -24.62 -16.61
C LYS A 54 6.28 -24.26 -16.93
N PHE A 55 6.13 -23.17 -17.66
CA PHE A 55 4.92 -22.85 -18.38
C PHE A 55 4.63 -24.03 -19.33
N ASP A 56 3.73 -24.93 -18.93
CA ASP A 56 3.38 -26.05 -19.78
C ASP A 56 2.59 -25.49 -20.95
N VAL A 57 3.20 -25.54 -22.15
CA VAL A 57 2.69 -24.98 -23.41
C VAL A 57 1.31 -25.57 -23.77
N GLN A 58 0.92 -26.69 -23.15
CA GLN A 58 -0.41 -27.30 -23.31
C GLN A 58 -1.53 -26.59 -22.53
N ARG A 59 -1.21 -25.80 -21.49
CA ARG A 59 -2.18 -24.91 -20.83
C ARG A 59 -2.33 -23.67 -21.72
N LYS A 60 -3.28 -23.68 -22.65
CA LYS A 60 -3.71 -22.45 -23.35
C LYS A 60 -4.30 -21.50 -22.31
N PHE A 61 -3.48 -20.61 -21.78
CA PHE A 61 -3.89 -19.62 -20.80
C PHE A 61 -4.97 -18.71 -21.38
N LEU A 62 -6.11 -18.66 -20.68
CA LEU A 62 -7.31 -17.89 -21.00
C LEU A 62 -7.22 -16.42 -20.53
N ILE A 63 -6.01 -15.89 -20.27
CA ILE A 63 -5.83 -14.53 -19.73
C ILE A 63 -6.44 -13.50 -20.69
N LEU A 64 -6.16 -13.62 -21.98
CA LEU A 64 -6.76 -12.75 -23.00
C LEU A 64 -8.28 -12.86 -23.03
N SER A 65 -8.86 -14.05 -22.79
CA SER A 65 -10.32 -14.22 -22.79
C SER A 65 -11.00 -13.51 -21.62
N GLN A 66 -10.24 -13.04 -20.63
CA GLN A 66 -10.75 -12.26 -19.51
C GLN A 66 -11.04 -10.80 -19.90
N ALA A 67 -10.55 -10.34 -21.05
CA ALA A 67 -10.76 -8.97 -21.51
C ALA A 67 -12.25 -8.59 -21.54
N ALA A 68 -13.11 -9.48 -22.04
CA ALA A 68 -14.56 -9.23 -22.13
C ALA A 68 -15.25 -9.19 -20.75
N PRO A 69 -15.10 -10.19 -19.85
CA PRO A 69 -15.58 -10.10 -18.48
C PRO A 69 -15.12 -8.84 -17.73
N ILE A 70 -13.84 -8.49 -17.85
CA ILE A 70 -13.27 -7.29 -17.22
C ILE A 70 -13.91 -6.02 -17.78
N THR A 71 -14.02 -5.92 -19.11
CA THR A 71 -14.63 -4.76 -19.77
C THR A 71 -16.09 -4.60 -19.36
N ASN A 72 -16.84 -5.70 -19.26
CA ASN A 72 -18.21 -5.69 -18.79
C ASN A 72 -18.30 -5.17 -17.34
N LEU A 73 -17.43 -5.66 -16.45
CA LEU A 73 -17.40 -5.21 -15.06
C LEU A 73 -17.07 -3.71 -14.95
N LEU A 74 -16.09 -3.23 -15.72
CA LEU A 74 -15.76 -1.80 -15.78
C LEU A 74 -16.93 -0.94 -16.28
N ASN A 75 -17.63 -1.40 -17.32
CA ASN A 75 -18.80 -0.72 -17.85
C ASN A 75 -19.93 -0.68 -16.81
N THR A 76 -20.18 -1.78 -16.12
CA THR A 76 -21.18 -1.83 -15.04
C THR A 76 -20.86 -0.82 -13.94
N ILE A 77 -19.60 -0.74 -13.49
CA ILE A 77 -19.18 0.21 -12.45
C ILE A 77 -19.34 1.67 -12.92
N GLN A 78 -19.00 1.95 -14.18
CA GLN A 78 -19.20 3.29 -14.76
C GLN A 78 -20.68 3.67 -14.80
N VAL A 79 -21.59 2.73 -15.06
CA VAL A 79 -23.03 2.96 -15.01
C VAL A 79 -23.49 3.22 -13.58
N ILE A 80 -23.00 2.45 -12.60
CA ILE A 80 -23.37 2.62 -11.19
C ILE A 80 -22.99 4.03 -10.67
N TYR A 81 -21.82 4.52 -11.08
CA TYR A 81 -21.24 5.78 -10.58
C TYR A 81 -21.18 6.88 -11.63
N GLU A 82 -22.08 6.87 -12.62
CA GLU A 82 -22.07 7.81 -13.75
C GLU A 82 -22.11 9.29 -13.30
N ASN A 83 -22.78 9.56 -12.18
CA ASN A 83 -22.95 10.91 -11.62
C ASN A 83 -21.95 11.25 -10.49
N ASP A 84 -20.97 10.37 -10.25
CA ASP A 84 -19.98 10.50 -9.20
C ASP A 84 -18.60 10.84 -9.76
N PRO A 85 -17.74 11.55 -9.01
CA PRO A 85 -16.39 11.90 -9.47
C PRO A 85 -15.44 10.69 -9.38
N LEU A 86 -15.83 9.58 -10.00
CA LEU A 86 -15.05 8.36 -10.10
C LEU A 86 -13.81 8.63 -10.96
N LYS A 87 -12.63 8.45 -10.38
CA LYS A 87 -11.34 8.71 -11.02
C LYS A 87 -10.72 7.45 -11.59
N LYS A 88 -10.85 6.35 -10.87
CA LYS A 88 -10.07 5.15 -11.15
C LYS A 88 -10.79 3.90 -10.67
N ILE A 89 -10.67 2.81 -11.43
CA ILE A 89 -11.14 1.48 -11.02
C ILE A 89 -9.94 0.55 -11.03
N VAL A 90 -9.74 -0.20 -9.95
CA VAL A 90 -8.70 -1.25 -9.87
C VAL A 90 -9.38 -2.59 -9.65
N ILE A 91 -9.08 -3.56 -10.51
CA ILE A 91 -9.57 -4.93 -10.44
C ILE A 91 -8.37 -5.82 -10.14
N GLU A 92 -8.40 -6.58 -9.05
CA GLU A 92 -7.37 -7.52 -8.63
C GLU A 92 -7.98 -8.92 -8.52
N ALA A 93 -7.32 -9.96 -9.05
CA ALA A 93 -7.75 -11.34 -8.85
C ALA A 93 -6.57 -12.31 -8.99
N GLU A 94 -6.66 -13.45 -8.31
CA GLU A 94 -5.78 -14.60 -8.56
C GLU A 94 -6.11 -15.24 -9.91
N VAL A 95 -5.09 -15.85 -10.51
CA VAL A 95 -5.19 -16.55 -11.78
C VAL A 95 -4.83 -18.02 -11.57
N ASP A 96 -5.68 -18.91 -12.06
CA ASP A 96 -5.44 -20.34 -12.08
C ASP A 96 -5.35 -20.90 -13.52
N ASP A 97 -5.38 -22.22 -13.64
CA ASP A 97 -5.30 -22.93 -14.92
C ASP A 97 -6.49 -22.68 -15.86
N ILE A 98 -7.58 -22.10 -15.35
CA ILE A 98 -8.84 -21.84 -16.06
C ILE A 98 -9.02 -20.34 -16.32
N GLY A 99 -8.40 -19.46 -15.54
CA GLY A 99 -8.44 -18.02 -15.75
C GLY A 99 -8.52 -17.25 -14.44
N LEU A 100 -9.31 -16.17 -14.39
CA LEU A 100 -9.51 -15.43 -13.15
C LEU A 100 -10.35 -16.26 -12.18
N VAL A 101 -9.84 -16.42 -10.96
CA VAL A 101 -10.57 -17.05 -9.86
C VAL A 101 -11.58 -16.05 -9.32
N ILE A 102 -12.86 -16.20 -9.66
CA ILE A 102 -13.92 -15.23 -9.29
C ILE A 102 -13.97 -14.96 -7.79
N ASN A 103 -13.80 -15.99 -6.95
CA ASN A 103 -13.81 -15.86 -5.48
C ASN A 103 -12.53 -15.22 -4.90
N SER A 104 -11.62 -14.75 -5.74
CA SER A 104 -10.46 -13.94 -5.35
C SER A 104 -10.56 -12.50 -5.83
N LEU A 105 -11.61 -12.18 -6.61
CA LEU A 105 -11.79 -10.89 -7.25
C LEU A 105 -12.02 -9.79 -6.21
N LYS A 106 -11.26 -8.71 -6.34
CA LYS A 106 -11.43 -7.47 -5.59
C LYS A 106 -11.52 -6.31 -6.56
N VAL A 107 -12.53 -5.48 -6.38
CA VAL A 107 -12.76 -4.30 -7.21
C VAL A 107 -12.73 -3.08 -6.31
N LYS A 108 -11.81 -2.16 -6.55
CA LYS A 108 -11.68 -0.90 -5.82
C LYS A 108 -12.04 0.26 -6.75
N CYS A 109 -13.06 1.02 -6.38
CA CYS A 109 -13.51 2.22 -7.07
C CYS A 109 -12.99 3.44 -6.32
N TYR A 110 -12.17 4.26 -6.95
CA TYR A 110 -11.53 5.44 -6.34
C TYR A 110 -12.21 6.71 -6.82
N PHE A 111 -12.59 7.53 -5.86
CA PHE A 111 -13.25 8.81 -6.06
C PHE A 111 -12.36 9.93 -5.55
N GLU A 112 -12.46 11.09 -6.18
CA GLU A 112 -11.79 12.30 -5.73
C GLU A 112 -12.78 13.46 -5.64
N HIS A 113 -12.77 14.16 -4.52
CA HIS A 113 -13.72 15.23 -4.23
C HIS A 113 -12.97 16.48 -3.76
N SER A 114 -13.38 17.65 -4.22
CA SER A 114 -12.81 18.92 -3.76
C SER A 114 -13.14 19.15 -2.28
N LYS A 115 -12.21 19.72 -1.52
CA LYS A 115 -12.48 20.15 -0.12
C LYS A 115 -13.53 21.26 -0.02
N THR A 116 -13.79 21.99 -1.12
CA THR A 116 -14.79 23.07 -1.19
C THR A 116 -16.23 22.57 -1.28
N LEU A 117 -16.42 21.27 -1.46
CA LEU A 117 -17.73 20.63 -1.62
C LEU A 117 -18.00 19.71 -0.43
N ASP A 118 -19.27 19.52 -0.11
CA ASP A 118 -19.67 18.73 1.06
C ASP A 118 -19.35 17.24 0.88
N LEU A 119 -18.27 16.79 1.53
CA LEU A 119 -17.83 15.39 1.53
C LEU A 119 -18.93 14.44 2.02
N ASN A 120 -19.80 14.87 2.95
CA ASN A 120 -20.91 14.05 3.43
C ASN A 120 -21.89 13.74 2.33
N HIS A 121 -22.37 14.78 1.66
CA HIS A 121 -23.28 14.63 0.54
C HIS A 121 -22.67 13.76 -0.58
N ALA A 122 -21.37 13.90 -0.85
CA ALA A 122 -20.68 13.05 -1.83
C ALA A 122 -20.64 11.58 -1.42
N LEU A 123 -20.28 11.29 -0.16
CA LEU A 123 -20.23 9.92 0.36
C LEU A 123 -21.62 9.28 0.44
N GLU A 124 -22.62 10.01 0.93
CA GLU A 124 -24.01 9.56 0.98
C GLU A 124 -24.50 9.18 -0.43
N ARG A 125 -24.22 10.01 -1.43
CA ARG A 125 -24.60 9.73 -2.81
C ARG A 125 -23.92 8.46 -3.35
N VAL A 126 -22.61 8.32 -3.19
CA VAL A 126 -21.85 7.14 -3.67
C VAL A 126 -22.30 5.86 -2.95
N ILE A 127 -22.55 5.93 -1.65
CA ILE A 127 -23.07 4.80 -0.86
C ILE A 127 -24.48 4.42 -1.34
N ASN A 128 -25.37 5.39 -1.58
CA ASN A 128 -26.71 5.14 -2.11
C ASN A 128 -26.70 4.55 -3.53
N SER A 129 -25.80 5.02 -4.41
CA SER A 129 -25.58 4.42 -5.73
C SER A 129 -25.19 2.95 -5.60
N SER A 130 -24.34 2.62 -4.62
CA SER A 130 -23.90 1.25 -4.35
C SER A 130 -25.04 0.37 -3.83
N VAL A 131 -25.86 0.87 -2.89
CA VAL A 131 -27.06 0.18 -2.39
C VAL A 131 -28.05 -0.10 -3.54
N THR A 132 -28.27 0.90 -4.41
CA THR A 132 -29.17 0.75 -5.57
C THR A 132 -28.65 -0.30 -6.53
N ALA A 133 -27.33 -0.32 -6.78
CA ALA A 133 -26.70 -1.33 -7.63
C ALA A 133 -26.86 -2.75 -7.08
N GLU A 134 -26.78 -2.92 -5.76
CA GLU A 134 -27.02 -4.18 -5.06
C GLU A 134 -28.48 -4.62 -5.20
N GLN A 135 -29.44 -3.72 -4.96
CA GLN A 135 -30.88 -4.00 -5.08
C GLN A 135 -31.29 -4.37 -6.52
N CYS A 136 -30.64 -3.76 -7.51
CA CYS A 136 -30.86 -4.02 -8.93
C CYS A 136 -30.06 -5.22 -9.46
N ASN A 137 -29.28 -5.91 -8.62
CA ASN A 137 -28.36 -7.00 -9.02
C ASN A 137 -27.37 -6.61 -10.13
N LEU A 138 -26.95 -5.34 -10.19
CA LEU A 138 -25.90 -4.89 -11.10
C LEU A 138 -24.53 -5.42 -10.66
N MET A 139 -24.34 -5.59 -9.35
CA MET A 139 -23.18 -6.23 -8.74
C MET A 139 -23.60 -7.51 -8.05
N SER A 140 -22.78 -8.57 -8.18
CA SER A 140 -23.07 -9.87 -7.57
C SER A 140 -22.71 -9.96 -6.09
N VAL A 141 -21.91 -9.01 -5.59
CA VAL A 141 -21.53 -8.89 -4.17
C VAL A 141 -21.74 -7.45 -3.70
N PRO A 142 -22.06 -7.23 -2.41
CA PRO A 142 -22.17 -5.90 -1.85
C PRO A 142 -20.81 -5.22 -1.70
N VAL A 143 -20.81 -3.89 -1.55
CA VAL A 143 -19.62 -3.15 -1.13
C VAL A 143 -19.21 -3.62 0.27
N SER A 144 -17.96 -4.02 0.40
CA SER A 144 -17.36 -4.61 1.59
C SER A 144 -16.60 -3.61 2.47
N SER A 145 -15.96 -2.60 1.89
CA SER A 145 -15.24 -1.58 2.67
C SER A 145 -15.26 -0.20 2.03
N LEU A 146 -15.13 0.82 2.89
CA LEU A 146 -14.90 2.22 2.54
C LEU A 146 -13.53 2.63 3.08
N THR A 147 -12.71 3.22 2.22
CA THR A 147 -11.45 3.84 2.63
C THR A 147 -11.54 5.35 2.46
N LEU A 148 -11.22 6.12 3.50
CA LEU A 148 -11.16 7.58 3.50
C LEU A 148 -9.70 8.02 3.61
N ASN A 149 -9.22 8.79 2.64
CA ASN A 149 -7.87 9.34 2.60
C ASN A 149 -7.91 10.87 2.62
N ASN A 150 -7.20 11.46 3.58
CA ASN A 150 -6.92 12.88 3.64
C ASN A 150 -5.41 13.08 3.47
N VAL A 151 -4.97 13.20 2.22
CA VAL A 151 -3.53 13.23 1.86
C VAL A 151 -3.14 14.53 1.15
N VAL A 152 -4.10 15.35 0.68
CA VAL A 152 -3.83 16.49 -0.19
C VAL A 152 -4.48 17.76 0.36
N ASP A 153 -3.78 18.88 0.30
CA ASP A 153 -4.24 20.18 0.84
C ASP A 153 -5.50 20.75 0.14
N SER A 154 -6.06 20.08 -0.89
CA SER A 154 -7.26 20.55 -1.60
C SER A 154 -8.26 19.47 -2.06
N THR A 155 -7.98 18.16 -1.88
CA THR A 155 -8.91 17.08 -2.27
C THR A 155 -9.00 15.96 -1.23
N TYR A 156 -10.21 15.42 -1.07
CA TYR A 156 -10.46 14.13 -0.43
C TYR A 156 -10.39 13.03 -1.45
N ARG A 157 -9.79 11.91 -1.06
CA ARG A 157 -9.84 10.69 -1.86
C ARG A 157 -10.51 9.62 -1.03
N TYR A 158 -11.46 8.92 -1.61
CA TYR A 158 -12.07 7.78 -0.96
C TYR A 158 -12.25 6.65 -1.95
N SER A 159 -12.34 5.44 -1.44
CA SER A 159 -12.58 4.28 -2.29
C SER A 159 -13.58 3.32 -1.67
N LEU A 160 -14.37 2.69 -2.54
CA LEU A 160 -15.23 1.58 -2.18
C LEU A 160 -14.65 0.29 -2.73
N THR A 161 -14.66 -0.77 -1.92
CA THR A 161 -14.14 -2.08 -2.30
C THR A 161 -15.26 -3.12 -2.35
N TYR A 162 -15.40 -3.82 -3.47
CA TYR A 162 -16.16 -5.05 -3.59
C TYR A 162 -15.21 -6.23 -3.48
N ASP A 163 -15.37 -7.06 -2.45
CA ASP A 163 -14.52 -8.22 -2.19
C ASP A 163 -15.32 -9.52 -2.38
N TYR A 164 -15.05 -10.23 -3.47
CA TYR A 164 -15.75 -11.47 -3.84
C TYR A 164 -15.25 -12.69 -3.04
N HIS A 165 -14.17 -12.54 -2.28
CA HIS A 165 -13.71 -13.60 -1.39
C HIS A 165 -14.63 -13.79 -0.19
N ASN A 166 -15.33 -12.73 0.21
CA ASN A 166 -16.04 -12.70 1.47
C ASN A 166 -17.46 -13.30 1.39
N THR A 167 -17.56 -14.62 1.28
CA THR A 167 -18.84 -15.35 1.09
C THR A 167 -19.95 -15.09 2.13
N ASN A 168 -19.67 -14.40 3.26
CA ASN A 168 -20.67 -13.97 4.23
C ASN A 168 -21.46 -12.74 3.76
N HIS A 169 -22.05 -12.81 2.57
CA HIS A 169 -22.83 -11.71 2.02
C HIS A 169 -24.30 -11.82 2.46
N LYS A 170 -24.77 -10.86 3.27
CA LYS A 170 -26.19 -10.50 3.23
C LYS A 170 -26.31 -9.40 2.18
N ALA A 171 -26.92 -9.72 1.03
CA ALA A 171 -27.33 -8.69 0.09
C ALA A 171 -28.24 -7.71 0.83
N TYR A 172 -27.88 -6.43 0.85
CA TYR A 172 -28.62 -5.44 1.60
C TYR A 172 -29.94 -5.14 0.89
N ARG A 173 -31.03 -5.41 1.59
CA ARG A 173 -32.38 -5.02 1.14
C ARG A 173 -32.80 -3.66 1.69
N GLU A 174 -32.13 -3.18 2.73
CA GLU A 174 -32.47 -1.94 3.44
C GLU A 174 -31.38 -0.87 3.24
N PHE A 175 -31.79 0.40 3.31
CA PHE A 175 -30.89 1.55 3.25
C PHE A 175 -30.00 1.63 4.50
N CYS A 176 -28.95 2.45 4.46
CA CYS A 176 -28.07 2.67 5.61
C CYS A 176 -28.87 3.20 6.82
N MET A 177 -28.56 2.70 8.02
CA MET A 177 -29.20 3.17 9.25
C MET A 177 -28.70 4.57 9.61
N ASN A 178 -29.54 5.36 10.30
CA ASN A 178 -29.19 6.73 10.72
C ASN A 178 -27.89 6.77 11.55
N GLU A 179 -27.68 5.81 12.44
CA GLU A 179 -26.48 5.74 13.30
C GLU A 179 -25.19 5.59 12.47
N PHE A 180 -25.21 4.79 11.40
CA PHE A 180 -24.08 4.68 10.47
C PHE A 180 -23.79 6.02 9.78
N VAL A 181 -24.83 6.73 9.36
CA VAL A 181 -24.68 8.03 8.68
C VAL A 181 -24.15 9.08 9.64
N GLU A 182 -24.65 9.12 10.87
CA GLU A 182 -24.19 10.03 11.93
C GLU A 182 -22.70 9.80 12.27
N GLU A 183 -22.27 8.55 12.48
CA GLU A 183 -20.87 8.21 12.74
C GLU A 183 -19.96 8.59 11.56
N LEU A 184 -20.42 8.37 10.33
CA LEU A 184 -19.67 8.77 9.13
C LEU A 184 -19.55 10.29 9.02
N GLN A 185 -20.63 11.03 9.30
CA GLN A 185 -20.66 12.49 9.29
C GLN A 185 -19.72 13.09 10.34
N GLU A 186 -19.63 12.50 11.53
CA GLU A 186 -18.71 12.95 12.56
C GLU A 186 -17.25 12.82 12.11
N ILE A 187 -16.89 11.68 11.50
CA ILE A 187 -15.53 11.42 11.02
C ILE A 187 -15.16 12.37 9.88
N THR A 188 -16.04 12.57 8.91
CA THR A 188 -15.78 13.44 7.75
C THR A 188 -15.71 14.91 8.15
N GLN A 189 -16.54 15.39 9.08
CA GLN A 189 -16.44 16.74 9.63
C GLN A 189 -15.09 16.98 10.27
N ASN A 190 -14.60 16.00 11.02
CA ASN A 190 -13.29 16.02 11.64
C ASN A 190 -12.15 16.01 10.61
N LEU A 191 -12.28 15.22 9.53
CA LEU A 191 -11.35 15.23 8.40
C LEU A 191 -11.39 16.55 7.61
N ASN A 192 -12.51 17.27 7.64
CA ASN A 192 -12.72 18.53 6.91
C ASN A 192 -12.05 19.75 7.55
N ARG A 193 -11.49 19.60 8.74
CA ARG A 193 -10.87 20.68 9.49
C ARG A 193 -9.61 21.20 8.79
N GLU A 194 -9.55 22.51 8.53
CA GLU A 194 -8.38 23.16 7.93
C GLU A 194 -7.16 23.15 8.85
N ASP A 195 -7.38 23.10 10.18
CA ASP A 195 -6.33 23.04 11.19
C ASP A 195 -5.76 21.62 11.40
N LEU A 196 -6.05 20.68 10.48
CA LEU A 196 -5.60 19.32 10.61
C LEU A 196 -4.08 19.18 10.41
N ILE A 197 -3.40 18.75 11.47
CA ILE A 197 -1.94 18.64 11.54
C ILE A 197 -1.39 17.28 11.07
N PHE A 198 -2.23 16.41 10.53
CA PHE A 198 -1.85 15.06 10.08
C PHE A 198 -2.63 14.61 8.85
N ASN A 199 -2.05 13.68 8.11
CA ASN A 199 -2.69 12.95 7.03
C ASN A 199 -3.27 11.63 7.57
N THR A 200 -4.36 11.16 6.97
CA THR A 200 -5.00 9.90 7.36
C THR A 200 -5.32 9.02 6.16
N ASN A 201 -5.32 7.71 6.41
CA ASN A 201 -5.93 6.69 5.57
C ASN A 201 -6.73 5.77 6.50
N LEU A 202 -8.05 5.83 6.45
CA LEU A 202 -8.96 5.13 7.36
C LEU A 202 -9.78 4.11 6.57
N GLU A 203 -9.85 2.86 7.02
CA GLU A 203 -10.64 1.80 6.41
C GLU A 203 -11.76 1.33 7.34
N PHE A 204 -12.97 1.28 6.80
CA PHE A 204 -14.19 0.86 7.49
C PHE A 204 -14.84 -0.31 6.77
N SER A 205 -15.35 -1.29 7.52
CA SER A 205 -16.19 -2.35 6.98
C SER A 205 -17.58 -1.81 6.68
N LEU A 206 -18.09 -2.15 5.50
CA LEU A 206 -19.46 -1.92 5.06
C LEU A 206 -20.27 -3.21 4.99
N LEU A 207 -19.77 -4.31 5.58
CA LEU A 207 -20.45 -5.62 5.67
C LEU A 207 -21.50 -5.70 6.78
N ASN A 208 -21.51 -4.73 7.68
CA ASN A 208 -22.68 -4.37 8.47
C ASN A 208 -22.88 -2.84 8.35
N ARG A 209 -24.06 -2.40 7.89
CA ARG A 209 -24.42 -0.98 7.72
C ARG A 209 -25.36 -0.45 8.82
N GLU A 210 -25.44 -1.16 9.94
CA GLU A 210 -26.10 -0.68 11.17
C GLU A 210 -25.24 0.39 11.87
N LYS A 211 -23.93 0.15 11.96
CA LYS A 211 -22.93 1.04 12.57
C LYS A 211 -21.63 0.96 11.78
N LEU A 212 -20.85 2.03 11.81
CA LEU A 212 -19.56 2.10 11.15
C LEU A 212 -18.53 1.27 11.93
N HIS A 213 -17.92 0.28 11.26
CA HIS A 213 -16.93 -0.59 11.88
C HIS A 213 -15.53 -0.28 11.36
N PHE A 214 -14.73 0.43 12.16
CA PHE A 214 -13.33 0.70 11.85
C PHE A 214 -12.51 -0.60 11.79
N LEU A 215 -11.79 -0.80 10.68
CA LEU A 215 -10.93 -1.97 10.48
C LEU A 215 -9.48 -1.64 10.80
N LYS A 216 -8.94 -0.59 10.20
CA LYS A 216 -7.57 -0.11 10.39
C LYS A 216 -7.43 1.30 9.84
N GLY A 217 -6.38 1.99 10.26
CA GLY A 217 -6.06 3.28 9.68
C GLY A 217 -4.65 3.73 10.00
N VAL A 218 -4.09 4.58 9.15
CA VAL A 218 -2.76 5.15 9.33
C VAL A 218 -2.90 6.65 9.58
N VAL A 219 -2.21 7.14 10.60
CA VAL A 219 -2.03 8.57 10.88
C VAL A 219 -0.59 8.94 10.60
N SER A 220 -0.38 9.97 9.79
CA SER A 220 0.96 10.50 9.50
C SER A 220 0.99 11.99 9.82
N PRO A 221 1.55 12.40 10.97
CA PRO A 221 1.74 13.81 11.28
C PRO A 221 2.42 14.56 10.13
N LYS A 222 1.93 15.75 9.76
CA LYS A 222 2.51 16.52 8.63
C LYS A 222 3.92 17.04 8.94
N GLN A 223 4.28 17.14 10.21
CA GLN A 223 5.59 17.61 10.63
C GLN A 223 6.68 16.56 10.33
N VAL A 224 7.70 17.01 9.61
CA VAL A 224 8.95 16.26 9.43
C VAL A 224 9.77 16.36 10.71
N LEU A 225 10.30 15.22 11.16
CA LEU A 225 11.16 15.12 12.34
C LEU A 225 12.61 15.39 11.91
N ASP A 226 13.28 16.36 12.53
CA ASP A 226 14.72 16.59 12.36
C ASP A 226 15.50 15.79 13.43
N PHE A 227 16.41 14.93 12.98
CA PHE A 227 17.39 14.23 13.82
C PHE A 227 18.78 14.77 13.49
N ASP A 228 19.35 15.52 14.41
CA ASP A 228 20.64 16.19 14.27
C ASP A 228 21.86 15.31 14.58
N GLY A 229 21.63 14.01 14.76
CA GLY A 229 22.65 13.04 15.17
C GLY A 229 22.70 12.80 16.68
N GLU A 230 22.03 13.63 17.48
CA GLU A 230 21.97 13.47 18.94
C GLU A 230 20.56 13.13 19.44
N SER A 231 19.54 13.91 19.06
CA SER A 231 18.18 13.65 19.56
C SER A 231 17.07 14.34 18.77
N PHE A 232 15.88 13.76 18.81
CA PHE A 232 14.65 14.48 18.49
C PHE A 232 14.27 15.46 19.60
N ASP A 233 13.69 16.61 19.23
CA ASP A 233 13.19 17.57 20.21
C ASP A 233 11.79 17.24 20.76
N ALA A 234 11.44 17.86 21.90
CA ALA A 234 10.13 17.69 22.54
C ALA A 234 8.96 18.33 21.76
N HIS A 235 9.25 19.25 20.82
CA HIS A 235 8.23 19.89 19.99
C HIS A 235 7.67 18.91 18.96
N HIS A 236 8.53 18.11 18.33
CA HIS A 236 8.15 16.99 17.47
C HIS A 236 7.23 15.99 18.19
N ALA A 237 7.59 15.61 19.42
CA ALA A 237 6.78 14.71 20.23
C ALA A 237 5.40 15.28 20.56
N LEU A 238 5.30 16.58 20.87
CA LEU A 238 4.02 17.24 21.12
C LEU A 238 3.07 17.14 19.91
N MET A 239 3.59 17.33 18.70
CA MET A 239 2.79 17.29 17.47
C MET A 239 2.34 15.87 17.10
N ILE A 240 3.19 14.87 17.36
CA ILE A 240 2.81 13.46 17.29
C ILE A 240 1.66 13.19 18.27
N LEU A 241 1.82 13.51 19.56
CA LEU A 241 0.80 13.26 20.58
C LEU A 241 -0.53 13.94 20.27
N LYS A 242 -0.52 15.19 19.78
CA LYS A 242 -1.74 15.88 19.33
C LYS A 242 -2.44 15.16 18.18
N SER A 243 -1.68 14.63 17.23
CA SER A 243 -2.22 13.88 16.08
C SER A 243 -2.82 12.55 16.52
N LEU A 244 -2.16 11.85 17.45
CA LEU A 244 -2.67 10.60 18.01
C LEU A 244 -3.92 10.83 18.87
N ASN A 245 -3.96 11.85 19.73
CA ASN A 245 -5.15 12.20 20.52
C ASN A 245 -6.34 12.54 19.63
N ALA A 246 -6.13 13.35 18.58
CA ALA A 246 -7.19 13.69 17.64
C ALA A 246 -7.74 12.44 16.96
N MET A 247 -6.87 11.56 16.45
CA MET A 247 -7.28 10.30 15.83
C MET A 247 -8.05 9.40 16.78
N MET A 248 -7.56 9.20 18.01
CA MET A 248 -8.22 8.37 19.00
C MET A 248 -9.63 8.93 19.27
N SER A 249 -9.74 10.25 19.51
CA SER A 249 -11.03 10.90 19.73
C SER A 249 -12.05 10.66 18.61
N TRP A 250 -11.61 10.52 17.36
CA TRP A 250 -12.50 10.25 16.23
C TRP A 250 -12.90 8.78 16.10
N LEU A 251 -12.10 7.87 16.67
CA LEU A 251 -12.24 6.43 16.51
C LEU A 251 -12.11 5.73 17.86
N PRO A 252 -13.19 5.74 18.68
CA PRO A 252 -13.15 5.21 20.04
C PRO A 252 -12.82 3.73 20.17
N LYS A 253 -12.91 2.97 19.06
CA LYS A 253 -12.65 1.52 18.97
C LYS A 253 -11.39 1.22 18.15
N ALA A 254 -10.36 2.05 18.29
CA ALA A 254 -9.08 1.90 17.61
C ALA A 254 -7.92 1.77 18.62
N ASP A 255 -7.04 0.80 18.42
CA ASP A 255 -5.81 0.63 19.21
C ASP A 255 -4.59 0.97 18.35
N LEU A 256 -3.65 1.73 18.93
CA LEU A 256 -2.33 1.97 18.34
C LEU A 256 -1.52 0.66 18.34
N ASN A 257 -1.03 0.24 17.17
CA ASN A 257 -0.38 -1.06 16.98
C ASN A 257 1.07 -0.95 16.50
N GLU A 258 1.37 -0.05 15.55
CA GLU A 258 2.71 0.07 14.96
C GLU A 258 3.11 1.52 14.74
N MET A 259 4.42 1.78 14.77
CA MET A 259 5.03 3.02 14.31
C MET A 259 6.04 2.72 13.21
N GLN A 260 6.08 3.58 12.21
CA GLN A 260 7.08 3.60 11.18
C GLN A 260 7.79 4.95 11.18
N LEU A 261 9.12 4.92 11.08
CA LEU A 261 9.96 6.08 10.81
C LEU A 261 10.62 5.87 9.44
N LYS A 262 10.27 6.74 8.49
CA LYS A 262 10.81 6.71 7.13
C LYS A 262 11.64 7.95 6.89
N GLU A 263 12.92 7.76 6.63
CA GLU A 263 13.82 8.83 6.23
C GLU A 263 13.43 9.33 4.84
N ILE A 264 13.20 10.64 4.74
CA ILE A 264 12.81 11.30 3.50
C ILE A 264 14.06 11.75 2.75
N TYR A 265 15.00 12.38 3.47
CA TYR A 265 16.28 12.83 2.95
C TYR A 265 17.27 13.06 4.10
N SER A 266 18.54 13.13 3.73
CA SER A 266 19.65 13.50 4.62
C SER A 266 20.44 14.66 4.04
N LYS A 267 20.87 15.58 4.89
CA LYS A 267 21.63 16.77 4.49
C LYS A 267 22.52 17.23 5.64
N ASP A 268 23.80 17.48 5.36
CA ASP A 268 24.76 18.05 6.30
C ASP A 268 24.81 17.29 7.65
N ASN A 269 24.83 15.95 7.61
CA ASN A 269 24.76 15.02 8.76
C ASN A 269 23.44 15.06 9.57
N LYS A 270 22.41 15.73 9.07
CA LYS A 270 21.06 15.69 9.62
C LYS A 270 20.17 14.75 8.83
N HIS A 271 19.32 14.02 9.54
CA HIS A 271 18.39 13.06 8.98
C HIS A 271 16.96 13.53 9.20
N TYR A 272 16.16 13.56 8.12
CA TYR A 272 14.80 14.06 8.16
C TYR A 272 13.80 12.92 7.98
N TYR A 273 12.97 12.67 8.99
CA TYR A 273 12.06 11.53 9.03
C TYR A 273 10.59 11.93 8.93
N GLN A 274 9.82 11.13 8.22
CA GLN A 274 8.37 11.07 8.30
C GLN A 274 7.97 9.98 9.31
N SER A 275 7.08 10.31 10.24
CA SER A 275 6.46 9.32 11.12
C SER A 275 5.06 8.93 10.61
N SER A 276 4.72 7.66 10.80
CA SER A 276 3.39 7.11 10.55
C SER A 276 3.03 6.10 11.64
N PHE A 277 1.76 6.10 12.03
CA PHE A 277 1.23 5.29 13.13
C PHE A 277 0.03 4.48 12.64
N LEU A 278 0.08 3.17 12.81
CA LEU A 278 -0.99 2.25 12.43
C LEU A 278 -1.92 2.01 13.63
N PHE A 279 -3.20 2.27 13.41
CA PHE A 279 -4.30 1.91 14.27
C PHE A 279 -5.06 0.72 13.71
N ILE A 280 -5.52 -0.16 14.58
CA ILE A 280 -6.36 -1.33 14.23
C ILE A 280 -7.67 -1.28 15.00
N GLY A 281 -8.76 -1.70 14.36
CA GLY A 281 -10.06 -1.80 14.98
C GLY A 281 -10.10 -2.86 16.08
N THR A 282 -10.80 -2.58 17.17
CA THR A 282 -10.98 -3.53 18.26
C THR A 282 -12.45 -3.86 18.52
N HIS A 283 -12.69 -5.09 18.98
CA HIS A 283 -14.03 -5.57 19.34
C HIS A 283 -14.38 -5.29 20.81
N HIS A 284 -13.45 -4.73 21.58
CA HIS A 284 -13.63 -4.48 23.00
C HIS A 284 -13.81 -2.98 23.23
N ASN A 285 -14.81 -2.61 24.04
CA ASN A 285 -14.94 -1.26 24.60
C ASN A 285 -13.80 -1.06 25.61
N ARG A 286 -12.57 -0.86 25.11
CA ARG A 286 -11.44 -0.46 25.95
C ARG A 286 -11.63 0.99 26.36
N VAL A 287 -11.13 1.32 27.54
CA VAL A 287 -11.11 2.70 28.01
C VAL A 287 -10.28 3.50 27.03
N HIS A 288 -10.86 4.58 26.55
CA HIS A 288 -10.21 5.49 25.64
C HIS A 288 -9.01 6.14 26.34
N TYR A 289 -7.80 5.93 25.83
CA TYR A 289 -6.59 6.52 26.40
C TYR A 289 -6.28 7.79 25.64
N GLU A 290 -6.47 8.95 26.27
CA GLU A 290 -5.92 10.21 25.76
C GLU A 290 -4.54 10.43 26.38
N PHE A 291 -3.55 10.82 25.56
CA PHE A 291 -2.23 11.15 26.07
C PHE A 291 -2.25 12.54 26.72
N ASN A 292 -1.77 12.63 27.96
CA ASN A 292 -1.53 13.91 28.60
C ASN A 292 -0.41 14.66 27.86
N LEU A 293 -0.66 15.91 27.45
CA LEU A 293 0.31 16.76 26.72
C LEU A 293 1.29 17.47 27.68
N THR A 294 1.93 16.71 28.57
CA THR A 294 2.94 17.22 29.50
C THR A 294 4.35 17.07 28.92
N GLN A 295 5.30 17.84 29.44
CA GLN A 295 6.71 17.73 29.05
C GLN A 295 7.27 16.31 29.32
N GLU A 296 6.84 15.65 30.41
CA GLU A 296 7.26 14.29 30.74
C GLU A 296 6.80 13.28 29.67
N THR A 297 5.53 13.34 29.25
CA THR A 297 5.01 12.49 28.17
C THR A 297 5.76 12.73 26.85
N CYS A 298 6.00 14.01 26.51
CA CYS A 298 6.76 14.36 25.31
C CYS A 298 8.18 13.79 25.35
N ASN A 299 8.88 13.90 26.49
CA ASN A 299 10.20 13.32 26.67
C ASN A 299 10.18 11.78 26.56
N GLY A 300 9.12 11.12 27.04
CA GLY A 300 8.91 9.69 26.84
C GLY A 300 8.84 9.30 25.36
N VAL A 301 8.11 10.06 24.55
CA VAL A 301 8.03 9.85 23.09
C VAL A 301 9.36 10.14 22.41
N VAL A 302 10.06 11.23 22.78
CA VAL A 302 11.41 11.52 22.28
C VAL A 302 12.36 10.35 22.53
N ASN A 303 12.36 9.81 23.76
CA ASN A 303 13.19 8.66 24.10
C ASN A 303 12.85 7.43 23.26
N VAL A 304 11.56 7.19 22.99
CA VAL A 304 11.14 6.11 22.08
C VAL A 304 11.70 6.33 20.67
N LEU A 305 11.58 7.54 20.12
CA LEU A 305 12.07 7.85 18.78
C LEU A 305 13.60 7.71 18.69
N ASN A 306 14.34 8.27 19.66
CA ASN A 306 15.79 8.16 19.74
C ASN A 306 16.22 6.69 19.85
N ASN A 307 15.61 5.93 20.76
CA ASN A 307 15.90 4.50 20.92
C ASN A 307 15.69 3.74 19.61
N VAL A 308 14.63 4.04 18.86
CA VAL A 308 14.37 3.38 17.57
C VAL A 308 15.46 3.69 16.54
N VAL A 309 15.88 4.94 16.43
CA VAL A 309 16.93 5.34 15.47
C VAL A 309 18.30 4.80 15.90
N GLU A 310 18.68 4.97 17.16
CA GLU A 310 19.98 4.53 17.71
C GLU A 310 20.17 3.02 17.63
N HIS A 311 19.13 2.22 17.90
CA HIS A 311 19.26 0.77 17.97
C HIS A 311 18.99 0.05 16.65
N PHE A 312 18.24 0.67 15.72
CA PHE A 312 17.79 -0.02 14.51
C PHE A 312 18.16 0.69 13.20
N SER A 313 18.67 1.93 13.22
CA SER A 313 19.11 2.62 12.00
C SER A 313 20.58 2.37 11.68
N LEU A 314 20.90 2.40 10.39
CA LEU A 314 22.27 2.36 9.87
C LEU A 314 22.64 3.73 9.30
N LEU A 315 22.90 4.68 10.21
CA LEU A 315 23.10 6.10 9.86
C LEU A 315 24.27 6.34 8.89
N ASP A 316 25.33 5.52 8.97
CA ASP A 316 26.49 5.61 8.08
C ASP A 316 26.14 5.28 6.62
N LEU A 317 25.19 4.37 6.39
CA LEU A 317 24.71 4.03 5.05
C LEU A 317 23.81 5.13 4.48
N SER A 318 22.99 5.79 5.31
CA SER A 318 22.09 6.85 4.82
C SER A 318 22.81 8.05 4.21
N ASN A 319 24.04 8.34 4.66
CA ASN A 319 24.88 9.38 4.07
C ASN A 319 25.35 9.07 2.63
N SER A 320 25.09 7.86 2.13
CA SER A 320 25.57 7.35 0.83
C SER A 320 24.48 7.16 -0.24
N ALA A 321 23.42 7.98 -0.20
CA ALA A 321 22.25 7.96 -1.11
C ALA A 321 21.22 6.84 -0.83
N TRP A 322 21.15 6.38 0.42
CA TRP A 322 20.14 5.45 0.91
C TRP A 322 19.22 6.12 1.91
N ASN A 323 17.94 5.79 1.87
CA ASN A 323 16.97 6.21 2.86
C ASN A 323 16.55 5.01 3.69
N SER A 324 16.48 5.19 5.01
CA SER A 324 16.04 4.16 5.94
C SER A 324 14.52 4.17 6.16
N GLU A 325 13.97 2.99 6.46
CA GLU A 325 12.57 2.79 6.86
C GLU A 325 12.54 1.77 8.00
N ILE A 326 12.28 2.23 9.21
CA ILE A 326 12.25 1.43 10.44
C ILE A 326 10.79 1.23 10.83
N SER A 327 10.39 -0.01 11.10
CA SER A 327 9.06 -0.33 11.62
C SER A 327 9.17 -1.05 12.95
N VAL A 328 8.36 -0.61 13.91
CA VAL A 328 8.29 -1.18 15.26
C VAL A 328 6.84 -1.42 15.67
N LYS A 329 6.62 -2.49 16.42
CA LYS A 329 5.35 -2.69 17.14
C LYS A 329 5.36 -1.84 18.39
N LEU A 330 4.22 -1.21 18.63
CA LEU A 330 3.96 -0.41 19.81
C LEU A 330 2.93 -1.11 20.69
N ALA A 331 3.19 -1.13 21.99
CA ALA A 331 2.18 -1.39 22.99
C ALA A 331 2.30 -0.34 24.08
N ILE A 332 1.16 0.06 24.65
CA ILE A 332 1.15 0.97 25.80
C ILE A 332 0.72 0.13 26.99
N ASN A 333 1.58 0.06 27.99
CA ASN A 333 1.25 -0.68 29.19
C ASN A 333 0.30 0.14 30.09
N PRO A 334 -0.37 -0.47 31.08
CA PRO A 334 -1.32 0.23 31.94
C PRO A 334 -0.72 1.41 32.74
N SER A 335 0.61 1.47 32.88
CA SER A 335 1.33 2.61 33.47
C SER A 335 1.64 3.75 32.49
N GLY A 336 1.19 3.65 31.22
CA GLY A 336 1.39 4.68 30.21
C GLY A 336 2.77 4.68 29.55
N VAL A 337 3.59 3.66 29.79
CA VAL A 337 4.91 3.50 29.17
C VAL A 337 4.78 2.77 27.85
N TRP A 338 5.54 3.24 26.86
CA TRP A 338 5.56 2.70 25.50
C TRP A 338 6.54 1.54 25.42
N ASP A 339 6.01 0.34 25.22
CA ASP A 339 6.79 -0.86 24.94
C ASP A 339 7.01 -0.95 23.43
N VAL A 340 8.28 -0.92 23.02
CA VAL A 340 8.71 -0.94 21.62
C VAL A 340 9.35 -2.28 21.30
N LYS A 341 8.89 -2.93 20.23
CA LYS A 341 9.51 -4.15 19.69
C LYS A 341 9.85 -3.97 18.23
N PHE A 342 11.09 -4.28 17.86
CA PHE A 342 11.51 -4.28 16.47
C PHE A 342 10.60 -5.17 15.62
N LYS A 343 10.24 -4.70 14.42
CA LYS A 343 9.45 -5.45 13.45
C LYS A 343 10.24 -5.68 12.18
N ASP A 344 10.61 -4.60 11.49
CA ASP A 344 11.31 -4.66 10.21
C ASP A 344 12.23 -3.45 10.02
N TYR A 345 13.31 -3.65 9.26
CA TYR A 345 14.17 -2.58 8.77
C TYR A 345 14.40 -2.71 7.27
N TYR A 346 14.25 -1.58 6.56
CA TYR A 346 14.56 -1.49 5.15
C TYR A 346 15.47 -0.30 4.87
N ILE A 347 16.35 -0.47 3.90
CA ILE A 347 17.03 0.64 3.23
C ILE A 347 16.64 0.65 1.77
N ASN A 348 16.53 1.84 1.19
CA ASN A 348 16.17 1.97 -0.20
C ASN A 348 16.90 3.11 -0.90
N SER A 349 17.12 2.96 -2.20
CA SER A 349 17.77 3.96 -3.02
C SER A 349 17.11 4.04 -4.40
N LEU A 350 17.05 5.25 -4.93
CA LEU A 350 16.55 5.55 -6.27
C LEU A 350 17.74 5.72 -7.22
N TYR A 351 17.65 5.08 -8.39
CA TYR A 351 18.69 5.11 -9.42
C TYR A 351 18.15 5.63 -10.74
N ASN A 352 19.02 6.23 -11.54
CA ASN A 352 18.71 6.61 -12.92
C ASN A 352 19.84 6.23 -13.90
N ASN A 353 20.64 5.22 -13.54
CA ASN A 353 21.81 4.80 -14.29
C ASN A 353 21.52 3.59 -15.19
N ASP A 354 22.19 3.52 -16.33
CA ASP A 354 22.17 2.34 -17.21
C ASP A 354 22.81 1.15 -16.47
N ASN A 355 22.04 0.06 -16.32
CA ASN A 355 22.37 -1.23 -15.69
C ASN A 355 23.74 -1.34 -14.99
N LYS A 356 23.90 -0.61 -13.88
CA LYS A 356 24.97 -0.94 -12.94
C LYS A 356 24.65 -2.27 -12.29
N GLN A 357 25.65 -3.14 -12.21
CA GLN A 357 25.54 -4.45 -11.56
C GLN A 357 24.99 -4.29 -10.15
N ILE A 358 23.73 -4.70 -9.96
CA ILE A 358 23.04 -4.64 -8.66
C ILE A 358 23.81 -5.37 -7.57
N SER A 359 24.60 -6.38 -7.94
CA SER A 359 25.52 -7.09 -7.07
C SER A 359 26.48 -6.15 -6.35
N ASN A 360 26.96 -5.07 -6.99
CA ASN A 360 27.85 -4.10 -6.35
C ASN A 360 27.12 -3.27 -5.28
N TYR A 361 25.88 -2.88 -5.53
CA TYR A 361 25.06 -2.17 -4.54
C TYR A 361 24.72 -3.07 -3.34
N LEU A 362 24.36 -4.32 -3.61
CA LEU A 362 24.10 -5.31 -2.56
C LEU A 362 25.36 -5.63 -1.76
N ALA A 363 26.53 -5.72 -2.41
CA ALA A 363 27.81 -5.92 -1.74
C ALA A 363 28.16 -4.75 -0.81
N ALA A 364 28.02 -3.50 -1.28
CA ALA A 364 28.28 -2.32 -0.46
C ALA A 364 27.36 -2.25 0.78
N VAL A 365 26.08 -2.58 0.61
CA VAL A 365 25.15 -2.72 1.74
C VAL A 365 25.60 -3.84 2.67
N GLY A 366 25.95 -5.01 2.11
CA GLY A 366 26.42 -6.18 2.86
C GLY A 366 27.68 -5.89 3.70
N GLU A 367 28.64 -5.15 3.15
CA GLU A 367 29.84 -4.72 3.85
C GLU A 367 29.53 -3.80 5.03
N ALA A 368 28.60 -2.86 4.86
CA ALA A 368 28.27 -1.89 5.88
C ALA A 368 27.42 -2.46 7.04
N ILE A 369 26.66 -3.54 6.80
CA ILE A 369 25.86 -4.20 7.86
C ILE A 369 26.61 -5.34 8.56
N ALA A 370 27.73 -5.79 8.00
CA ALA A 370 28.53 -6.85 8.60
C ALA A 370 29.29 -6.34 9.85
N PRO A 371 29.49 -7.18 10.88
CA PRO A 371 29.03 -8.57 11.01
C PRO A 371 27.63 -8.70 11.66
N ASN A 372 26.96 -7.57 11.91
CA ASN A 372 25.81 -7.49 12.81
C ASN A 372 24.46 -7.71 12.13
N GLY A 373 24.43 -7.78 10.81
CA GLY A 373 23.21 -8.08 10.05
C GLY A 373 23.49 -8.64 8.67
N MET A 374 22.41 -8.97 7.98
CA MET A 374 22.42 -9.45 6.60
C MET A 374 21.19 -8.98 5.82
N ILE A 375 21.31 -8.91 4.49
CA ILE A 375 20.16 -8.67 3.61
C ILE A 375 19.35 -9.97 3.54
N VAL A 376 18.14 -10.01 4.11
CA VAL A 376 17.27 -11.20 4.07
C VAL A 376 16.42 -11.26 2.81
N ALA A 377 16.13 -10.10 2.22
CA ALA A 377 15.40 -9.98 0.97
C ALA A 377 15.72 -8.65 0.30
N PHE A 378 15.53 -8.57 -1.02
CA PHE A 378 15.58 -7.29 -1.71
C PHE A 378 14.56 -7.25 -2.85
N ASN A 379 14.00 -6.07 -3.08
CA ASN A 379 13.18 -5.75 -4.24
C ASN A 379 14.01 -4.92 -5.20
N TRP A 380 14.03 -5.32 -6.47
CA TRP A 380 14.73 -4.63 -7.53
C TRP A 380 13.75 -4.26 -8.64
N THR A 381 13.67 -2.96 -8.91
CA THR A 381 12.79 -2.41 -9.94
C THR A 381 13.58 -1.95 -11.15
N VAL A 382 13.17 -2.44 -12.31
CA VAL A 382 13.69 -2.08 -13.64
C VAL A 382 12.57 -1.43 -14.43
N ASP A 383 12.90 -0.35 -15.11
CA ASP A 383 12.01 0.38 -16.01
C ASP A 383 12.75 0.74 -17.30
N HIS A 384 12.19 0.38 -18.45
CA HIS A 384 12.81 0.56 -19.76
C HIS A 384 14.26 -0.01 -19.81
N GLY A 385 14.47 -1.16 -19.17
CA GLY A 385 15.78 -1.81 -19.08
C GLY A 385 16.80 -1.13 -18.15
N LYS A 386 16.41 -0.10 -17.39
CA LYS A 386 17.27 0.61 -16.43
C LYS A 386 16.84 0.34 -14.99
N THR A 387 17.81 0.18 -14.10
CA THR A 387 17.52 0.07 -12.66
C THR A 387 17.00 1.41 -12.13
N LYS A 388 15.83 1.39 -11.51
CA LYS A 388 15.18 2.58 -10.93
C LYS A 388 15.17 2.59 -9.41
N TYR A 389 15.05 1.42 -8.80
CA TYR A 389 14.85 1.32 -7.37
C TYR A 389 15.42 0.02 -6.83
N LEU A 390 16.03 0.10 -5.65
CA LEU A 390 16.43 -1.04 -4.85
C LEU A 390 15.94 -0.81 -3.42
N LYS A 391 15.24 -1.79 -2.86
CA LYS A 391 14.87 -1.83 -1.44
C LYS A 391 15.39 -3.12 -0.83
N CYS A 392 16.29 -3.01 0.14
CA CYS A 392 16.85 -4.15 0.87
C CYS A 392 16.16 -4.27 2.23
N GLN A 393 15.72 -5.47 2.58
CA GLN A 393 15.27 -5.83 3.91
C GLN A 393 16.46 -6.39 4.68
N ILE A 394 16.74 -5.82 5.85
CA ILE A 394 17.88 -6.23 6.69
C ILE A 394 17.36 -6.95 7.92
N SER A 395 18.04 -8.02 8.31
CA SER A 395 17.89 -8.64 9.61
C SER A 395 19.19 -8.48 10.40
N PHE A 396 19.06 -8.18 11.69
CA PHE A 396 20.18 -8.12 12.65
C PHE A 396 20.31 -9.41 13.47
N GLU A 397 19.52 -10.44 13.16
CA GLU A 397 19.63 -11.74 13.82
C GLU A 397 20.89 -12.48 13.31
N SER A 398 21.67 -13.02 14.26
CA SER A 398 23.01 -13.58 14.02
C SER A 398 22.98 -14.80 13.10
N ILE A 399 23.12 -14.59 11.79
CA ILE A 399 23.31 -15.64 10.81
C ILE A 399 24.69 -15.44 10.16
N ARG A 400 25.61 -16.36 10.48
CA ARG A 400 27.01 -16.35 10.03
C ARG A 400 27.17 -17.15 8.74
N GLU A 401 26.49 -16.76 7.67
CA GLU A 401 26.72 -17.38 6.37
C GLU A 401 27.23 -16.36 5.36
N SER A 402 28.34 -16.69 4.71
CA SER A 402 28.95 -15.87 3.69
C SER A 402 28.00 -15.68 2.52
N PHE A 403 27.92 -14.44 2.03
CA PHE A 403 27.25 -14.09 0.78
C PHE A 403 27.81 -14.94 -0.38
N LEU A 404 27.02 -15.88 -0.89
CA LEU A 404 27.25 -16.44 -2.22
C LEU A 404 26.27 -15.72 -3.16
N PRO A 405 26.75 -14.81 -4.02
CA PRO A 405 25.89 -14.21 -5.01
C PRO A 405 25.33 -15.33 -5.88
N MET A 406 24.00 -15.36 -6.03
CA MET A 406 23.45 -15.95 -7.24
C MET A 406 24.09 -15.21 -8.42
N ASP A 407 24.29 -15.91 -9.53
CA ASP A 407 24.65 -15.31 -10.83
C ASP A 407 23.44 -14.51 -11.33
N ILE A 408 23.18 -13.37 -10.66
CA ILE A 408 22.06 -12.46 -10.93
C ILE A 408 22.16 -12.01 -12.40
N ASP A 409 23.39 -11.97 -12.95
CA ASP A 409 23.77 -11.56 -14.31
C ASP A 409 23.06 -12.35 -15.43
N LYS A 410 22.50 -13.54 -15.15
CA LYS A 410 21.72 -14.31 -16.13
C LYS A 410 20.23 -13.94 -16.25
N ILE A 411 19.71 -13.08 -15.38
CA ILE A 411 18.29 -12.63 -15.43
C ILE A 411 18.13 -11.37 -16.32
N PHE A 412 19.22 -10.78 -16.80
CA PHE A 412 19.25 -9.42 -17.35
C PHE A 412 18.84 -9.26 -18.82
N ASP A 413 18.75 -10.32 -19.62
CA ASP A 413 18.63 -10.19 -21.09
C ASP A 413 17.20 -10.01 -21.64
N ALA A 414 16.17 -9.87 -20.80
CA ALA A 414 14.80 -10.11 -21.27
C ALA A 414 13.81 -8.94 -21.27
N ALA A 415 14.06 -7.82 -20.58
CA ALA A 415 13.10 -6.71 -20.52
C ALA A 415 13.23 -5.80 -21.75
N SER A 416 12.17 -5.72 -22.56
CA SER A 416 12.09 -4.78 -23.68
C SER A 416 12.05 -3.33 -23.18
N ASN A 417 12.32 -2.39 -24.09
CA ASN A 417 12.35 -0.94 -23.85
C ASN A 417 11.03 -0.31 -23.37
N GLU A 418 9.99 -1.05 -22.96
CA GLU A 418 8.67 -0.51 -22.60
C GLU A 418 8.08 -1.15 -21.33
N THR A 419 8.90 -1.85 -20.54
CA THR A 419 8.40 -2.70 -19.45
C THR A 419 8.90 -2.26 -18.08
N PHE A 420 7.95 -2.20 -17.13
CA PHE A 420 8.22 -2.06 -15.71
C PHE A 420 8.22 -3.45 -15.07
N VAL A 421 9.30 -3.81 -14.40
CA VAL A 421 9.47 -5.11 -13.76
C VAL A 421 10.01 -4.91 -12.35
N ASN A 422 9.30 -5.43 -11.36
CA ASN A 422 9.75 -5.50 -9.97
C ASN A 422 10.03 -6.94 -9.59
N ARG A 423 11.24 -7.23 -9.09
CA ARG A 423 11.65 -8.58 -8.69
C ARG A 423 11.93 -8.63 -7.21
N ARG A 424 11.31 -9.57 -6.51
CA ARG A 424 11.63 -9.84 -5.11
C ARG A 424 12.50 -11.07 -4.99
N PHE A 425 13.66 -10.89 -4.39
CA PHE A 425 14.58 -11.96 -4.02
C PHE A 425 14.60 -12.17 -2.52
N GLN A 426 14.76 -13.41 -2.08
CA GLN A 426 14.88 -13.77 -0.68
C GLN A 426 16.05 -14.71 -0.46
N TYR A 427 16.79 -14.48 0.63
CA TYR A 427 17.88 -15.35 1.05
C TYR A 427 17.33 -16.63 1.66
N MET A 428 17.72 -17.77 1.09
CA MET A 428 17.38 -19.11 1.58
C MET A 428 18.59 -20.02 1.30
N ASN A 429 18.91 -20.98 2.18
CA ASN A 429 19.93 -22.01 1.91
C ASN A 429 21.27 -21.51 1.31
N GLY A 430 21.81 -20.39 1.81
CA GLY A 430 23.09 -19.85 1.35
C GLY A 430 23.04 -18.94 0.11
N ALA A 431 21.89 -18.75 -0.53
CA ALA A 431 21.77 -17.95 -1.76
C ALA A 431 20.46 -17.14 -1.85
N TYR A 432 20.41 -16.16 -2.75
CA TYR A 432 19.18 -15.43 -3.05
C TYR A 432 18.39 -16.09 -4.16
N TYR A 433 17.10 -16.32 -3.93
CA TYR A 433 16.18 -16.88 -4.92
C TYR A 433 15.11 -15.86 -5.27
N LEU A 434 14.73 -15.80 -6.54
CA LEU A 434 13.58 -15.03 -6.98
C LEU A 434 12.29 -15.67 -6.42
N VAL A 435 11.55 -14.93 -5.62
CA VAL A 435 10.31 -15.40 -4.98
C VAL A 435 9.08 -14.98 -5.79
N HIS A 436 9.10 -13.78 -6.37
CA HIS A 436 8.10 -13.33 -7.33
C HIS A 436 8.65 -12.24 -8.24
N GLU A 437 7.98 -12.05 -9.37
CA GLU A 437 8.18 -10.93 -10.28
C GLU A 437 6.84 -10.28 -10.58
N ASP A 438 6.73 -8.97 -10.35
CA ASP A 438 5.59 -8.19 -10.81
C ASP A 438 5.97 -7.53 -12.15
N TYR A 439 5.16 -7.78 -13.17
CA TYR A 439 5.24 -7.18 -14.49
C TYR A 439 4.12 -6.16 -14.65
N SER A 440 4.42 -4.98 -15.19
CA SER A 440 3.43 -3.96 -15.53
C SER A 440 3.65 -3.37 -16.91
N VAL A 441 2.56 -3.17 -17.64
CA VAL A 441 2.50 -2.47 -18.92
C VAL A 441 1.43 -1.37 -18.88
N GLU A 442 1.83 -0.16 -19.23
CA GLU A 442 0.94 1.00 -19.35
C GLU A 442 0.65 1.25 -20.84
N MET A 443 -0.62 1.33 -21.21
CA MET A 443 -1.04 1.73 -22.55
C MET A 443 -1.61 3.15 -22.49
N ARG A 444 -0.96 4.09 -23.18
CA ARG A 444 -1.40 5.49 -23.28
C ARG A 444 -2.10 5.74 -24.62
N LYS A 445 -3.13 6.59 -24.58
CA LYS A 445 -3.75 7.16 -25.78
C LYS A 445 -2.84 8.11 -26.52
#